data_AF-A0AAR2KIV8-F1
#
_entry.id   AF-A0AAR2KIV8-F1
#
_cell.length_a   1.000
_cell.length_b   1.000
_cell.length_c   1.000
_cell.angle_alpha   90.00
_cell.angle_beta   90.00
_cell.angle_gamma   90.00
#
_symmetry.space_group_name_H-M   'P 1'
#
loop_
_entity.id
_entity.type
_entity.pdbx_description
1 polymer ?
#
loop_
_entity_poly.entity_id
_entity_poly.type
_entity_poly.pdbx_seq_one_letter_code
_entity_poly.pdbx_strand_id
1 'polypeptide(L)'
;MLYTKLGYAGNTEPQFIIPSCIAIKESAKVGDQAQRRMMKGVDDLDFFIGDEAIDKPTYATKWPIRHGIVEDWDLMERFMEQVIFKYLRAEPEDHYFLLTEPPLNTPENREYTAEIMFESFNVPGLYIAVQAVLALAASWTSRQVGERTLTGTVIDSGDGVTHVIPVAEGYVIGSCIKHIPIAGRDITYFTQQLLREREVGIPPEQSLETAKAVKERFSYVCPDLVKEFSKYDTDGTKWIKQYTGINAISKKEFTIDVGYERFLGPEIFFHPEFANPDFTQPISEVVDEVIQNCPIDVRRPLYKVTEYYLLCTSTVLTKDVHSTNFVFKYP
;
A
#
# COMPACT_ATOMS: atom_id res chain seq x y z
N MET A 1 -6.03 -3.08 2.50
CA MET A 1 -5.36 -4.39 2.33
C MET A 1 -4.01 -4.17 1.67
N LEU A 2 -2.99 -4.92 2.11
CA LEU A 2 -1.67 -4.98 1.45
C LEU A 2 -1.78 -5.83 0.18
N TYR A 3 -1.01 -5.47 -0.86
CA TYR A 3 -1.02 -6.13 -2.16
C TYR A 3 0.39 -6.52 -2.60
N THR A 4 0.51 -7.72 -3.16
CA THR A 4 1.71 -8.20 -3.85
C THR A 4 1.52 -8.00 -5.35
N LYS A 5 2.50 -7.37 -5.99
CA LYS A 5 2.56 -7.20 -7.44
C LYS A 5 3.63 -8.11 -7.98
N LEU A 6 3.31 -8.86 -9.02
CA LEU A 6 4.23 -9.84 -9.60
C LEU A 6 4.04 -9.92 -11.11
N GLY A 7 5.14 -10.18 -11.80
CA GLY A 7 5.19 -10.33 -13.26
C GLY A 7 6.62 -10.38 -13.77
N TYR A 8 6.77 -10.66 -15.07
CA TYR A 8 8.08 -10.65 -15.73
C TYR A 8 8.56 -9.25 -16.05
N ALA A 9 9.88 -9.04 -15.94
CA ALA A 9 10.55 -7.81 -16.35
C ALA A 9 10.31 -7.50 -17.83
N GLY A 10 10.33 -6.21 -18.18
CA GLY A 10 10.06 -5.71 -19.53
C GLY A 10 8.60 -5.36 -19.81
N ASN A 11 7.66 -5.84 -18.98
CA ASN A 11 6.27 -5.40 -19.02
C ASN A 11 6.09 -4.04 -18.35
N THR A 12 5.18 -3.21 -18.87
CA THR A 12 4.85 -1.89 -18.29
C THR A 12 4.07 -2.01 -16.98
N GLU A 13 3.21 -3.01 -16.86
CA GLU A 13 2.35 -3.26 -15.72
C GLU A 13 2.59 -4.68 -15.17
N PRO A 14 2.40 -4.92 -13.86
CA PRO A 14 2.47 -6.25 -13.31
C PRO A 14 1.39 -7.13 -13.92
N GLN A 15 1.69 -8.41 -14.12
CA GLN A 15 0.73 -9.37 -14.67
C GLN A 15 -0.36 -9.70 -13.66
N PHE A 16 -0.02 -9.69 -12.37
CA PHE A 16 -0.95 -9.95 -11.29
C PHE A 16 -0.73 -8.95 -10.15
N ILE A 17 -1.85 -8.52 -9.57
CA ILE A 17 -1.91 -7.75 -8.33
C ILE A 17 -2.84 -8.53 -7.41
N ILE A 18 -2.29 -9.18 -6.40
CA ILE A 18 -3.05 -10.04 -5.49
C ILE A 18 -2.94 -9.54 -4.06
N PRO A 19 -3.97 -9.70 -3.22
CA PRO A 19 -3.86 -9.44 -1.79
C PRO A 19 -2.71 -10.24 -1.16
N SER A 20 -1.90 -9.60 -0.32
CA SER A 20 -0.78 -10.25 0.39
C SER A 20 -1.26 -11.06 1.60
N CYS A 21 -2.15 -12.01 1.36
CA CYS A 21 -2.67 -12.93 2.37
C CYS A 21 -2.59 -14.38 1.92
N ILE A 22 -2.52 -15.26 2.91
CA ILE A 22 -2.53 -16.71 2.75
C ILE A 22 -3.61 -17.31 3.64
N ALA A 23 -4.42 -18.20 3.09
CA ALA A 23 -5.45 -18.95 3.81
C ALA A 23 -4.93 -20.36 4.07
N ILE A 24 -4.81 -20.70 5.36
CA ILE A 24 -4.36 -22.02 5.81
C ILE A 24 -5.47 -22.71 6.60
N LYS A 25 -5.52 -24.04 6.57
CA LYS A 25 -6.38 -24.78 7.50
C LYS A 25 -5.88 -24.58 8.92
N GLU A 26 -6.76 -24.12 9.81
CA GLU A 26 -6.44 -24.17 11.23
C GLU A 26 -6.43 -25.64 11.66
N SER A 27 -5.23 -26.18 11.89
CA SER A 27 -5.10 -27.47 12.54
C SER A 27 -5.76 -27.36 13.92
N ALA A 28 -6.92 -28.00 14.10
CA ALA A 28 -7.65 -27.98 15.36
C ALA A 28 -6.71 -28.33 16.53
N LYS A 29 -6.51 -27.40 17.47
CA LYS A 29 -5.76 -27.70 18.69
C LYS A 29 -6.68 -28.30 19.74
N VAL A 30 -6.14 -29.34 20.38
CA VAL A 30 -6.61 -30.13 21.54
C VAL A 30 -7.48 -31.36 21.19
N GLY A 31 -6.81 -32.50 20.98
CA GLY A 31 -7.47 -33.81 21.01
C GLY A 31 -6.61 -34.96 20.49
N ASP A 32 -6.01 -34.82 19.31
CA ASP A 32 -5.50 -36.00 18.59
C ASP A 32 -4.00 -35.95 18.29
N GLN A 33 -3.20 -36.41 19.26
CA GLN A 33 -1.77 -36.65 19.06
C GLN A 33 -1.49 -37.83 18.11
N ALA A 34 -2.47 -38.71 17.88
CA ALA A 34 -2.32 -39.88 17.00
C ALA A 34 -2.34 -39.50 15.50
N GLN A 35 -3.05 -38.45 15.13
CA GLN A 35 -3.24 -38.05 13.72
C GLN A 35 -2.08 -37.23 13.14
N ARG A 36 -1.23 -36.63 14.00
CA ARG A 36 -0.06 -35.83 13.59
C ARG A 36 1.01 -36.60 12.82
N ARG A 37 1.04 -37.94 12.90
CA ARG A 37 2.07 -38.76 12.24
C ARG A 37 1.69 -39.22 10.83
N MET A 38 0.43 -39.14 10.42
CA MET A 38 -0.05 -39.67 9.13
C MET A 38 -0.40 -38.61 8.07
N MET A 39 -0.55 -37.34 8.43
CA MET A 39 -0.96 -36.27 7.48
C MET A 39 0.18 -35.32 7.08
N LYS A 40 1.42 -35.62 7.47
CA LYS A 40 2.60 -34.75 7.40
C LYS A 40 3.16 -34.45 6.00
N GLY A 41 2.45 -34.82 4.92
CA GLY A 41 3.00 -34.75 3.55
C GLY A 41 2.21 -33.90 2.56
N VAL A 42 0.90 -33.67 2.77
CA VAL A 42 0.04 -32.98 1.78
C VAL A 42 -0.75 -31.83 2.40
N ASP A 43 -0.96 -31.84 3.72
CA ASP A 43 -1.64 -30.75 4.43
C ASP A 43 -0.85 -29.43 4.37
N ASP A 44 0.49 -29.49 4.20
CA ASP A 44 1.31 -28.30 4.06
C ASP A 44 1.11 -27.58 2.72
N LEU A 45 0.61 -28.28 1.69
CA LEU A 45 0.29 -27.76 0.36
C LEU A 45 -1.18 -27.28 0.25
N ASP A 46 -2.01 -27.53 1.28
CA ASP A 46 -3.42 -27.16 1.28
C ASP A 46 -3.61 -25.72 1.79
N PHE A 47 -3.23 -24.77 0.95
CA PHE A 47 -3.37 -23.34 1.20
C PHE A 47 -3.76 -22.59 -0.08
N PHE A 48 -4.26 -21.37 0.10
CA PHE A 48 -4.59 -20.46 -1.00
C PHE A 48 -3.97 -19.10 -0.73
N ILE A 49 -3.61 -18.36 -1.78
CA ILE A 49 -3.14 -16.98 -1.66
C ILE A 49 -4.02 -16.02 -2.48
N GLY A 50 -3.87 -14.73 -2.24
CA GLY A 50 -4.55 -13.70 -3.02
C GLY A 50 -6.06 -13.68 -2.78
N ASP A 51 -6.83 -13.35 -3.82
CA ASP A 51 -8.29 -13.23 -3.72
C ASP A 51 -8.96 -14.56 -3.34
N GLU A 52 -8.38 -15.69 -3.74
CA GLU A 52 -8.87 -17.03 -3.36
C GLU A 52 -8.70 -17.33 -1.86
N ALA A 53 -7.84 -16.59 -1.16
CA ALA A 53 -7.62 -16.72 0.27
C ALA A 53 -8.59 -15.87 1.11
N ILE A 54 -9.25 -14.89 0.48
CA ILE A 54 -10.21 -14.02 1.14
C ILE A 54 -11.53 -14.78 1.26
N ASP A 55 -12.09 -14.80 2.47
CA ASP A 55 -13.39 -15.41 2.78
C ASP A 55 -13.53 -16.90 2.44
N LYS A 56 -12.40 -17.62 2.36
CA LYS A 56 -12.41 -19.06 2.09
C LYS A 56 -12.98 -19.83 3.29
N PRO A 57 -14.14 -20.51 3.17
CA PRO A 57 -14.73 -21.22 4.30
C PRO A 57 -13.80 -22.33 4.80
N THR A 58 -13.72 -22.54 6.11
CA THR A 58 -12.86 -23.54 6.80
C THR A 58 -11.36 -23.24 6.84
N TYR A 59 -10.92 -22.12 6.28
CA TYR A 59 -9.53 -21.65 6.35
C TYR A 59 -9.46 -20.38 7.18
N ALA A 60 -8.32 -20.14 7.83
CA ALA A 60 -8.01 -18.86 8.45
C ALA A 60 -7.08 -18.07 7.54
N THR A 61 -7.54 -16.88 7.14
CA THR A 61 -6.74 -15.91 6.40
C THR A 61 -5.70 -15.28 7.34
N LYS A 62 -4.43 -15.41 6.99
CA LYS A 62 -3.28 -14.82 7.69
C LYS A 62 -2.58 -13.81 6.78
N TRP A 63 -1.94 -12.83 7.40
CA TRP A 63 -1.21 -11.74 6.75
C TRP A 63 0.26 -11.83 7.18
N PRO A 64 1.14 -12.44 6.37
CA PRO A 64 2.52 -12.71 6.78
C PRO A 64 3.39 -11.44 6.85
N ILE A 65 2.94 -10.36 6.21
CA ILE A 65 3.64 -9.06 6.18
C ILE A 65 2.83 -8.05 7.00
N ARG A 66 3.47 -7.44 7.99
CA ARG A 66 2.91 -6.34 8.78
C ARG A 66 3.81 -5.12 8.71
N HIS A 67 3.22 -3.95 8.45
CA HIS A 67 3.95 -2.68 8.31
C HIS A 67 5.14 -2.75 7.32
N GLY A 68 5.04 -3.62 6.30
CA GLY A 68 6.08 -3.81 5.28
C GLY A 68 7.16 -4.83 5.65
N ILE A 69 7.17 -5.38 6.87
CA ILE A 69 8.15 -6.36 7.34
C ILE A 69 7.50 -7.75 7.40
N VAL A 70 8.24 -8.78 7.02
CA VAL A 70 7.82 -10.19 7.14
C VAL A 70 7.88 -10.59 8.61
N GLU A 71 6.75 -11.02 9.18
CA GLU A 71 6.67 -11.54 10.55
C GLU A 71 6.68 -13.07 10.61
N ASP A 72 6.16 -13.74 9.58
CA ASP A 72 6.02 -15.20 9.51
C ASP A 72 6.67 -15.71 8.22
N TRP A 73 7.90 -16.23 8.35
CA TRP A 73 8.70 -16.70 7.23
C TRP A 73 8.18 -18.01 6.63
N ASP A 74 7.63 -18.91 7.44
CA ASP A 74 7.03 -20.17 6.96
C ASP A 74 5.85 -19.88 6.02
N LEU A 75 5.01 -18.91 6.39
CA LEU A 75 3.89 -18.47 5.56
C LEU A 75 4.35 -17.68 4.33
N MET A 76 5.44 -16.91 4.45
CA MET A 76 5.98 -16.15 3.33
C MET A 76 6.60 -17.07 2.27
N GLU A 77 7.31 -18.12 2.68
CA GLU A 77 7.85 -19.14 1.79
C GLU A 77 6.73 -19.85 1.00
N ARG A 78 5.70 -20.35 1.69
CA ARG A 78 4.51 -20.94 1.05
C ARG A 78 3.81 -19.96 0.11
N PHE A 79 3.74 -18.69 0.50
CA PHE A 79 3.18 -17.66 -0.38
C PHE A 79 3.98 -17.55 -1.68
N MET A 80 5.32 -17.58 -1.60
CA MET A 80 6.20 -17.54 -2.78
C MET A 80 6.07 -18.78 -3.67
N GLU A 81 5.83 -19.97 -3.10
CA GLU A 81 5.59 -21.19 -3.90
C GLU A 81 4.45 -21.00 -4.90
N GLN A 82 3.29 -20.50 -4.44
CA GLN A 82 2.17 -20.24 -5.35
C GLN A 82 2.46 -19.08 -6.31
N VAL A 83 3.18 -18.04 -5.88
CA VAL A 83 3.58 -16.95 -6.77
C VAL A 83 4.38 -17.48 -7.97
N ILE A 84 5.38 -18.33 -7.72
CA ILE A 84 6.27 -18.87 -8.76
C ILE A 84 5.55 -19.92 -9.62
N PHE A 85 5.00 -20.96 -9.00
CA PHE A 85 4.49 -22.13 -9.73
C PHE A 85 3.06 -21.96 -10.25
N LYS A 86 2.18 -21.27 -9.51
CA LYS A 86 0.76 -21.11 -9.89
C LYS A 86 0.51 -19.86 -10.74
N TYR A 87 1.01 -18.70 -10.31
CA TYR A 87 0.74 -17.42 -10.97
C TYR A 87 1.71 -17.15 -12.12
N LEU A 88 3.01 -17.08 -11.84
CA LEU A 88 4.03 -16.81 -12.87
C LEU A 88 4.25 -18.01 -13.80
N ARG A 89 4.00 -19.22 -13.30
CA ARG A 89 4.28 -20.49 -13.99
C ARG A 89 5.72 -20.53 -14.52
N ALA A 90 6.64 -20.06 -13.68
CA ALA A 90 8.06 -20.01 -13.97
C ALA A 90 8.75 -21.26 -13.43
N GLU A 91 9.73 -21.76 -14.16
CA GLU A 91 10.76 -22.64 -13.58
C GLU A 91 11.77 -21.73 -12.86
N PRO A 92 11.86 -21.75 -11.53
CA PRO A 92 12.68 -20.79 -10.80
C PRO A 92 14.18 -20.93 -11.13
N GLU A 93 14.66 -22.13 -11.46
CA GLU A 93 16.04 -22.39 -11.86
C GLU A 93 16.47 -21.68 -13.16
N ASP A 94 15.50 -21.31 -14.01
CA ASP A 94 15.77 -20.64 -15.30
C ASP A 94 15.66 -19.10 -15.21
N HIS A 95 15.28 -18.54 -14.07
CA HIS A 95 14.90 -17.13 -13.96
C HIS A 95 15.64 -16.39 -12.85
N TYR A 96 16.18 -15.21 -13.17
CA TYR A 96 16.68 -14.28 -12.16
C TYR A 96 15.50 -13.54 -11.52
N PHE A 97 15.54 -13.39 -10.19
CA PHE A 97 14.49 -12.72 -9.44
C PHE A 97 14.92 -11.34 -8.94
N LEU A 98 14.02 -10.37 -9.08
CA LEU A 98 14.11 -9.07 -8.42
C LEU A 98 13.01 -9.01 -7.36
N LEU A 99 13.41 -8.94 -6.09
CA LEU A 99 12.51 -8.75 -4.95
C LEU A 99 12.66 -7.34 -4.41
N THR A 100 11.66 -6.86 -3.67
CA THR A 100 11.68 -5.52 -3.08
C THR A 100 11.61 -5.60 -1.57
N GLU A 101 12.25 -4.65 -0.89
CA GLU A 101 12.22 -4.53 0.57
C GLU A 101 11.90 -3.09 1.03
N PRO A 102 11.37 -2.93 2.25
CA PRO A 102 11.20 -1.61 2.85
C PRO A 102 12.56 -0.98 3.20
N PRO A 103 12.64 0.36 3.33
CA PRO A 103 13.90 1.07 3.53
C PRO A 103 14.60 0.78 4.88
N LEU A 104 13.89 0.25 5.87
CA LEU A 104 14.40 -0.10 7.20
C LEU A 104 14.44 -1.61 7.43
N ASN A 105 14.54 -2.41 6.36
CA ASN A 105 14.70 -3.85 6.49
C ASN A 105 16.07 -4.21 7.07
N THR A 106 16.12 -5.21 7.95
CA THR A 106 17.40 -5.62 8.56
C THR A 106 18.19 -6.53 7.60
N PRO A 107 19.53 -6.57 7.71
CA PRO A 107 20.36 -7.48 6.92
C PRO A 107 19.98 -8.94 7.11
N GLU A 108 19.55 -9.33 8.31
CA GLU A 108 19.13 -10.71 8.62
C GLU A 108 17.89 -11.11 7.82
N ASN A 109 16.92 -10.19 7.67
CA ASN A 109 15.76 -10.44 6.80
C ASN A 109 16.14 -10.60 5.32
N ARG A 110 17.21 -9.91 4.86
CA ARG A 110 17.74 -10.12 3.51
C ARG A 110 18.38 -11.50 3.38
N GLU A 111 19.07 -11.97 4.41
CA GLU A 111 19.64 -13.32 4.46
C GLU A 111 18.55 -14.39 4.41
N TYR A 112 17.50 -14.28 5.24
CA TYR A 112 16.35 -15.20 5.19
C TYR A 112 15.65 -15.19 3.83
N THR A 113 15.49 -14.02 3.21
CA THR A 113 14.93 -13.92 1.85
C THR A 113 15.82 -14.64 0.84
N ALA A 114 17.15 -14.48 0.94
CA ALA A 114 18.09 -15.14 0.05
C ALA A 114 18.14 -16.65 0.27
N GLU A 115 18.11 -17.12 1.53
CA GLU A 115 18.04 -18.52 1.92
C GLU A 115 16.85 -19.21 1.24
N ILE A 116 15.63 -18.66 1.38
CA ILE A 116 14.43 -19.20 0.73
C ILE A 116 14.60 -19.27 -0.80
N MET A 117 15.10 -18.20 -1.42
CA MET A 117 15.20 -18.13 -2.89
C MET A 117 16.27 -19.07 -3.46
N PHE A 118 17.41 -19.21 -2.80
CA PHE A 118 18.51 -20.05 -3.28
C PHE A 118 18.39 -21.51 -2.83
N GLU A 119 18.01 -21.77 -1.58
CA GLU A 119 17.96 -23.12 -1.02
C GLU A 119 16.66 -23.85 -1.35
N SER A 120 15.51 -23.16 -1.30
CA SER A 120 14.20 -23.79 -1.57
C SER A 120 13.80 -23.72 -3.05
N PHE A 121 14.09 -22.59 -3.73
CA PHE A 121 13.68 -22.38 -5.13
C PHE A 121 14.81 -22.50 -6.15
N ASN A 122 16.07 -22.69 -5.71
CA ASN A 122 17.22 -22.93 -6.59
C ASN A 122 17.41 -21.85 -7.68
N VAL A 123 17.09 -20.58 -7.38
CA VAL A 123 17.20 -19.51 -8.40
C VAL A 123 18.65 -19.25 -8.81
N PRO A 124 18.93 -19.00 -10.11
CA PRO A 124 20.28 -18.74 -10.62
C PRO A 124 20.84 -17.39 -10.16
N GLY A 125 19.97 -16.45 -9.76
CA GLY A 125 20.40 -15.17 -9.21
C GLY A 125 19.26 -14.36 -8.61
N LEU A 126 19.60 -13.57 -7.60
CA LEU A 126 18.67 -12.77 -6.82
C LEU A 126 19.19 -11.34 -6.67
N TYR A 127 18.32 -10.36 -6.84
CA TYR A 127 18.56 -8.97 -6.47
C TYR A 127 17.44 -8.47 -5.56
N ILE A 128 17.80 -7.92 -4.40
CA ILE A 128 16.86 -7.30 -3.45
C ILE A 128 17.00 -5.79 -3.56
N ALA A 129 15.96 -5.14 -4.05
CA ALA A 129 15.93 -3.70 -4.32
C ALA A 129 15.15 -2.95 -3.24
N VAL A 130 15.66 -1.79 -2.82
CA VAL A 130 14.91 -0.90 -1.93
C VAL A 130 13.80 -0.20 -2.71
N GLN A 131 12.57 -0.26 -2.20
CA GLN A 131 11.37 0.27 -2.86
C GLN A 131 11.52 1.74 -3.30
N ALA A 132 12.12 2.59 -2.46
CA ALA A 132 12.32 4.00 -2.76
C ALA A 132 13.21 4.26 -3.98
N VAL A 133 14.27 3.45 -4.16
CA VAL A 133 15.18 3.63 -5.29
C VAL A 133 14.50 3.24 -6.60
N LEU A 134 13.68 2.19 -6.58
CA LEU A 134 12.85 1.80 -7.74
C LEU A 134 11.80 2.88 -8.07
N ALA A 135 11.25 3.56 -7.06
CA ALA A 135 10.36 4.71 -7.24
C ALA A 135 11.00 5.81 -8.08
N LEU A 136 12.23 6.19 -7.72
CA LEU A 136 12.99 7.23 -8.41
C LEU A 136 13.40 6.78 -9.81
N ALA A 137 13.71 5.50 -10.01
CA ALA A 137 13.97 4.99 -11.36
C ALA A 137 12.71 5.04 -12.25
N ALA A 138 11.53 4.77 -11.68
CA ALA A 138 10.26 4.85 -12.41
C ALA A 138 9.94 6.30 -12.82
N SER A 139 10.34 7.30 -12.02
CA SER A 139 10.11 8.73 -12.32
C SER A 139 10.83 9.22 -13.56
N TRP A 140 11.89 8.55 -14.01
CA TRP A 140 12.60 8.89 -15.25
C TRP A 140 11.75 8.80 -16.52
N THR A 141 10.58 8.17 -16.43
CA THR A 141 9.60 8.11 -17.51
C THR A 141 8.74 9.37 -17.62
N SER A 142 8.71 10.20 -16.56
CA SER A 142 7.98 11.46 -16.54
C SER A 142 8.61 12.49 -17.49
N ARG A 143 7.77 13.17 -18.28
CA ARG A 143 8.21 14.22 -19.22
C ARG A 143 8.80 15.45 -18.52
N GLN A 144 8.57 15.60 -17.22
CA GLN A 144 9.02 16.75 -16.42
C GLN A 144 10.49 16.61 -16.00
N VAL A 145 11.04 15.38 -16.03
CA VAL A 145 12.40 15.09 -15.59
C VAL A 145 13.37 15.22 -16.77
N GLY A 146 14.03 16.36 -16.88
CA GLY A 146 15.10 16.58 -17.87
C GLY A 146 16.41 15.85 -17.55
N GLU A 147 16.61 15.48 -16.29
CA GLU A 147 17.84 14.86 -15.79
C GLU A 147 17.51 13.59 -15.00
N ARG A 148 17.99 12.44 -15.48
CA ARG A 148 17.82 11.15 -14.78
C ARG A 148 18.74 11.12 -13.56
N THR A 149 18.16 11.30 -12.40
CA THR A 149 18.89 11.29 -11.12
C THR A 149 18.29 10.27 -10.16
N LEU A 150 19.15 9.67 -9.34
CA LEU A 150 18.76 8.84 -8.19
C LEU A 150 18.88 9.63 -6.88
N THR A 151 18.82 10.96 -6.95
CA THR A 151 18.78 11.86 -5.80
C THR A 151 17.42 12.52 -5.73
N GLY A 152 16.68 12.27 -4.65
CA GLY A 152 15.33 12.80 -4.45
C GLY A 152 14.70 12.32 -3.15
N THR A 153 13.58 12.92 -2.77
CA THR A 153 12.79 12.51 -1.60
C THR A 153 11.58 11.71 -2.07
N VAL A 154 11.47 10.46 -1.62
CA VAL A 154 10.36 9.57 -1.97
C VAL A 154 9.35 9.54 -0.84
N ILE A 155 8.07 9.68 -1.17
CA ILE A 155 6.96 9.55 -0.21
C ILE A 155 6.23 8.24 -0.51
N ASP A 156 6.69 7.17 0.12
CA ASP A 156 6.08 5.85 -0.05
C ASP A 156 4.89 5.71 0.90
N SER A 157 3.68 5.98 0.40
CA SER A 157 2.44 5.72 1.14
C SER A 157 1.90 4.36 0.73
N GLY A 158 1.66 3.47 1.69
CA GLY A 158 1.04 2.16 1.46
C GLY A 158 -0.37 2.06 2.04
N ASP A 159 -0.84 0.82 2.23
CA ASP A 159 -2.07 0.56 3.00
C ASP A 159 -1.85 0.70 4.51
N GLY A 160 -0.64 0.40 5.00
CA GLY A 160 -0.37 0.29 6.44
C GLY A 160 0.47 1.41 7.04
N VAL A 161 1.36 2.04 6.26
CA VAL A 161 2.21 3.13 6.75
C VAL A 161 2.60 4.04 5.58
N THR A 162 3.00 5.27 5.90
CA THR A 162 3.61 6.19 4.94
C THR A 162 5.03 6.53 5.38
N HIS A 163 6.00 6.45 4.48
CA HIS A 163 7.40 6.78 4.73
C HIS A 163 7.84 7.97 3.89
N VAL A 164 8.65 8.83 4.49
CA VAL A 164 9.39 9.87 3.78
C VAL A 164 10.86 9.48 3.76
N ILE A 165 11.38 9.21 2.57
CA ILE A 165 12.64 8.51 2.35
C ILE A 165 13.55 9.39 1.49
N PRO A 166 14.58 10.03 2.07
CA PRO A 166 15.58 10.76 1.30
C PRO A 166 16.57 9.80 0.66
N VAL A 167 16.82 9.96 -0.64
CA VAL A 167 17.79 9.18 -1.42
C VAL A 167 18.79 10.14 -2.05
N ALA A 168 20.08 9.81 -1.95
CA ALA A 168 21.16 10.53 -2.61
C ALA A 168 22.02 9.55 -3.40
N GLU A 169 22.17 9.81 -4.70
CA GLU A 169 22.98 9.00 -5.61
C GLU A 169 22.65 7.49 -5.59
N GLY A 170 21.37 7.16 -5.36
CA GLY A 170 20.89 5.78 -5.26
C GLY A 170 21.03 5.15 -3.86
N TYR A 171 21.62 5.86 -2.90
CA TYR A 171 21.72 5.43 -1.52
C TYR A 171 20.68 6.10 -0.64
N VAL A 172 19.97 5.30 0.14
CA VAL A 172 18.98 5.81 1.10
C VAL A 172 19.70 6.38 2.32
N ILE A 173 19.36 7.62 2.70
CA ILE A 173 19.88 8.24 3.92
C ILE A 173 19.03 7.77 5.11
N GLY A 174 19.32 6.55 5.57
CA GLY A 174 18.53 5.85 6.58
C GLY A 174 18.33 6.63 7.90
N SER A 175 19.33 7.42 8.32
CA SER A 175 19.27 8.21 9.54
C SER A 175 18.25 9.36 9.51
N CYS A 176 17.77 9.74 8.32
CA CYS A 176 16.86 10.85 8.12
C CYS A 176 15.43 10.40 7.78
N ILE A 177 15.17 9.10 7.68
CA ILE A 177 13.84 8.57 7.36
C ILE A 177 12.85 8.94 8.46
N LYS A 178 11.64 9.35 8.06
CA LYS A 178 10.51 9.53 8.96
C LYS A 178 9.33 8.68 8.51
N HIS A 179 8.56 8.20 9.48
CA HIS A 179 7.32 7.48 9.24
C HIS A 179 6.13 8.32 9.71
N ILE A 180 5.04 8.22 8.98
CA ILE A 180 3.76 8.85 9.28
C ILE A 180 2.76 7.73 9.57
N PRO A 181 2.12 7.71 10.75
CA PRO A 181 1.14 6.69 11.15
C PRO A 181 -0.23 6.95 10.52
N ILE A 182 -0.21 7.29 9.23
CA ILE A 182 -1.39 7.52 8.39
C ILE A 182 -1.12 6.89 7.03
N ALA A 183 -2.05 6.04 6.59
CA ALA A 183 -1.95 5.30 5.36
C ALA A 183 -3.33 5.08 4.72
N GLY A 184 -3.38 4.32 3.63
CA GLY A 184 -4.61 4.04 2.90
C GLY A 184 -5.70 3.35 3.73
N ARG A 185 -5.32 2.61 4.78
CA ARG A 185 -6.24 1.98 5.73
C ARG A 185 -6.92 3.00 6.63
N ASP A 186 -6.16 3.95 7.16
CA ASP A 186 -6.67 5.00 8.05
C ASP A 186 -7.65 5.90 7.32
N ILE A 187 -7.35 6.24 6.06
CA ILE A 187 -8.30 6.96 5.19
C ILE A 187 -9.59 6.15 5.00
N THR A 188 -9.47 4.83 4.80
CA THR A 188 -10.64 3.97 4.60
C THR A 188 -11.51 3.93 5.86
N TYR A 189 -10.91 3.83 7.05
CA TYR A 189 -11.63 3.86 8.32
C TYR A 189 -12.26 5.22 8.61
N PHE A 190 -11.55 6.30 8.31
CA PHE A 190 -12.09 7.65 8.47
C PHE A 190 -13.29 7.90 7.55
N THR A 191 -13.18 7.53 6.27
CA THR A 191 -14.31 7.56 5.32
C THR A 191 -15.46 6.68 5.78
N GLN A 192 -15.17 5.50 6.33
CA GLN A 192 -16.19 4.61 6.88
C GLN A 192 -16.95 5.26 8.04
N GLN A 193 -16.25 5.96 8.94
CA GLN A 193 -16.86 6.68 10.05
C GLN A 193 -17.81 7.78 9.54
N LEU A 194 -17.34 8.61 8.60
CA LEU A 194 -18.15 9.68 8.00
C LEU A 194 -19.42 9.14 7.33
N LEU A 195 -19.30 8.03 6.59
CA LEU A 195 -20.44 7.37 5.95
C LEU A 195 -21.44 6.81 6.97
N ARG A 196 -20.98 6.27 8.11
CA ARG A 196 -21.85 5.75 9.17
C ARG A 196 -22.61 6.85 9.91
N GLU A 197 -22.02 8.04 10.02
CA GLU A 197 -22.64 9.18 10.69
C GLU A 197 -23.74 9.84 9.85
N ARG A 198 -23.62 9.79 8.51
CA ARG A 198 -24.56 10.45 7.58
C ARG A 198 -25.53 9.51 6.86
N GLU A 199 -25.04 8.39 6.33
CA GLU A 199 -25.80 7.55 5.40
C GLU A 199 -26.50 6.39 6.11
N VAL A 200 -27.71 6.07 5.66
CA VAL A 200 -28.50 4.94 6.15
C VAL A 200 -28.65 3.91 5.03
N GLY A 201 -28.59 2.62 5.36
CA GLY A 201 -28.83 1.54 4.40
C GLY A 201 -27.57 0.84 3.89
N ILE A 202 -26.38 1.26 4.33
CA ILE A 202 -25.14 0.50 4.11
C ILE A 202 -25.19 -0.77 4.98
N PRO A 203 -25.09 -1.97 4.39
CA PRO A 203 -25.03 -3.20 5.17
C PRO A 203 -23.75 -3.21 6.05
N PRO A 204 -23.85 -3.52 7.36
CA PRO A 204 -22.69 -3.49 8.26
C PRO A 204 -21.51 -4.34 7.77
N GLU A 205 -21.81 -5.50 7.17
CA GLU A 205 -20.83 -6.43 6.60
C GLU A 205 -20.09 -5.87 5.37
N GLN A 206 -20.71 -4.95 4.62
CA GLN A 206 -20.13 -4.32 3.42
C GLN A 206 -19.69 -2.87 3.67
N SER A 207 -19.69 -2.43 4.93
CA SER A 207 -19.36 -1.05 5.29
C SER A 207 -17.92 -0.67 4.90
N LEU A 208 -16.97 -1.59 5.08
CA LEU A 208 -15.56 -1.36 4.73
C LEU A 208 -15.33 -1.41 3.21
N GLU A 209 -15.99 -2.35 2.52
CA GLU A 209 -15.97 -2.45 1.06
C GLU A 209 -16.48 -1.16 0.40
N THR A 210 -17.60 -0.63 0.91
CA THR A 210 -18.21 0.61 0.44
C THR A 210 -17.28 1.80 0.68
N ALA A 211 -16.72 1.94 1.88
CA ALA A 211 -15.77 3.02 2.18
C ALA A 211 -14.53 2.98 1.29
N LYS A 212 -14.00 1.78 1.02
CA LYS A 212 -12.86 1.59 0.11
C LYS A 212 -13.22 1.99 -1.33
N ALA A 213 -14.39 1.55 -1.83
CA ALA A 213 -14.86 1.93 -3.15
C ALA A 213 -15.06 3.45 -3.28
N VAL A 214 -15.57 4.09 -2.22
CA VAL A 214 -15.73 5.54 -2.15
C VAL A 214 -14.38 6.25 -2.19
N LYS A 215 -13.42 5.79 -1.38
CA LYS A 215 -12.04 6.27 -1.37
C LYS A 215 -11.43 6.23 -2.78
N GLU A 216 -11.47 5.07 -3.43
CA GLU A 216 -10.77 4.84 -4.70
C GLU A 216 -11.42 5.52 -5.90
N ARG A 217 -12.73 5.75 -5.89
CA ARG A 217 -13.46 6.27 -7.06
C ARG A 217 -13.78 7.77 -6.98
N PHE A 218 -14.02 8.30 -5.78
CA PHE A 218 -14.59 9.64 -5.63
C PHE A 218 -13.70 10.63 -4.87
N SER A 219 -12.67 10.15 -4.17
CA SER A 219 -11.86 11.00 -3.32
C SER A 219 -10.84 11.83 -4.10
N TYR A 220 -10.46 12.98 -3.55
CA TYR A 220 -9.50 13.92 -4.12
C TYR A 220 -8.95 14.85 -3.04
N VAL A 221 -7.80 15.48 -3.28
CA VAL A 221 -7.25 16.50 -2.36
C VAL A 221 -7.79 17.86 -2.75
N CYS A 222 -8.27 18.63 -1.78
CA CYS A 222 -8.73 19.99 -2.01
C CYS A 222 -7.63 21.01 -1.65
N PRO A 223 -7.55 22.18 -2.32
CA PRO A 223 -6.59 23.22 -1.94
C PRO A 223 -6.94 23.98 -0.66
N ASP A 224 -8.24 24.04 -0.31
CA ASP A 224 -8.76 24.85 0.79
C ASP A 224 -10.10 24.27 1.25
N LEU A 225 -10.13 23.78 2.50
CA LEU A 225 -11.29 23.09 3.06
C LEU A 225 -12.52 23.99 3.14
N VAL A 226 -12.38 25.23 3.60
CA VAL A 226 -13.52 26.13 3.85
C VAL A 226 -14.21 26.49 2.53
N LYS A 227 -13.42 26.73 1.48
CA LYS A 227 -13.95 26.95 0.13
C LYS A 227 -14.62 25.69 -0.42
N GLU A 228 -14.06 24.52 -0.15
CA GLU A 228 -14.63 23.26 -0.63
C GLU A 228 -15.97 22.97 0.05
N PHE A 229 -16.09 23.15 1.36
CA PHE A 229 -17.37 23.09 2.07
C PHE A 229 -18.40 24.05 1.46
N SER A 230 -18.02 25.31 1.25
CA SER A 230 -18.89 26.32 0.66
C SER A 230 -19.42 25.92 -0.73
N LYS A 231 -18.60 25.24 -1.55
CA LYS A 231 -19.02 24.74 -2.88
C LYS A 231 -20.08 23.65 -2.77
N TYR A 232 -19.93 22.74 -1.82
CA TYR A 232 -20.89 21.66 -1.60
C TYR A 232 -22.21 22.18 -1.02
N ASP A 233 -22.17 23.17 -0.13
CA ASP A 233 -23.37 23.82 0.41
C ASP A 233 -24.12 24.64 -0.65
N THR A 234 -23.38 25.30 -1.55
CA THR A 234 -23.98 26.16 -2.61
C THR A 234 -24.49 25.34 -3.78
N ASP A 235 -23.71 24.36 -4.27
CA ASP A 235 -23.97 23.60 -5.49
C ASP A 235 -24.05 22.07 -5.23
N GLY A 236 -24.74 21.67 -4.16
CA GLY A 236 -24.81 20.27 -3.71
C GLY A 236 -25.20 19.27 -4.80
N THR A 237 -26.12 19.61 -5.70
CA THR A 237 -26.57 18.75 -6.81
C THR A 237 -25.47 18.41 -7.82
N LYS A 238 -24.43 19.24 -7.95
CA LYS A 238 -23.31 19.01 -8.85
C LYS A 238 -22.19 18.21 -8.20
N TRP A 239 -21.94 18.47 -6.92
CA TRP A 239 -20.79 17.97 -6.18
C TRP A 239 -21.07 16.68 -5.42
N ILE A 240 -22.27 16.49 -4.89
CA ILE A 240 -22.71 15.24 -4.29
C ILE A 240 -22.83 14.20 -5.41
N LYS A 241 -22.15 13.08 -5.23
CA LYS A 241 -22.23 11.93 -6.14
C LYS A 241 -23.03 10.82 -5.50
N GLN A 242 -23.46 9.85 -6.28
CA GLN A 242 -24.14 8.67 -5.76
C GLN A 242 -23.30 7.44 -6.01
N TYR A 243 -23.25 6.58 -5.00
CA TYR A 243 -22.66 5.25 -5.11
C TYR A 243 -23.76 4.21 -4.90
N THR A 244 -23.86 3.28 -5.84
CA THR A 244 -24.80 2.16 -5.74
C THR A 244 -24.00 0.87 -5.58
N GLY A 245 -24.29 0.14 -4.50
CA GLY A 245 -23.76 -1.18 -4.23
C GLY A 245 -24.86 -2.23 -4.26
N ILE A 246 -24.49 -3.49 -4.38
CA ILE A 246 -25.42 -4.62 -4.29
C ILE A 246 -25.22 -5.28 -2.92
N ASN A 247 -26.31 -5.41 -2.16
CA ASN A 247 -26.28 -6.09 -0.88
C ASN A 247 -25.96 -7.58 -1.11
N ALA A 248 -24.91 -8.07 -0.47
CA ALA A 248 -24.41 -9.43 -0.65
C ALA A 248 -25.46 -10.51 -0.31
N ILE A 249 -26.29 -10.25 0.71
CA ILE A 249 -27.29 -11.16 1.26
C ILE A 249 -28.61 -11.04 0.49
N SER A 250 -29.19 -9.84 0.44
CA SER A 250 -30.52 -9.63 -0.12
C SER A 250 -30.53 -9.52 -1.65
N LYS A 251 -29.35 -9.36 -2.28
CA LYS A 251 -29.16 -9.12 -3.72
C LYS A 251 -29.91 -7.90 -4.26
N LYS A 252 -30.38 -7.02 -3.37
CA LYS A 252 -30.96 -5.73 -3.73
C LYS A 252 -29.89 -4.66 -3.78
N GLU A 253 -30.13 -3.66 -4.62
CA GLU A 253 -29.29 -2.47 -4.69
C GLU A 253 -29.53 -1.59 -3.46
N PHE A 254 -28.46 -1.00 -2.95
CA PHE A 254 -28.49 0.10 -2.00
C PHE A 254 -27.73 1.27 -2.62
N THR A 255 -28.26 2.48 -2.47
CA THR A 255 -27.66 3.71 -2.97
C THR A 255 -27.37 4.63 -1.81
N ILE A 256 -26.19 5.24 -1.82
CA ILE A 256 -25.76 6.24 -0.85
C ILE A 256 -25.30 7.50 -1.55
N ASP A 257 -25.47 8.62 -0.87
CA ASP A 257 -24.89 9.89 -1.31
C ASP A 257 -23.44 9.97 -0.83
N VAL A 258 -22.57 10.49 -1.70
CA VAL A 258 -21.13 10.64 -1.51
C VAL A 258 -20.76 12.11 -1.55
N GLY A 259 -20.38 12.66 -0.40
CA GLY A 259 -20.30 14.09 -0.11
C GLY A 259 -18.91 14.56 0.33
N TYR A 260 -18.82 15.01 1.58
CA TYR A 260 -17.63 15.64 2.16
C TYR A 260 -16.43 14.70 2.33
N GLU A 261 -16.69 13.41 2.56
CA GLU A 261 -15.67 12.34 2.66
C GLU A 261 -14.77 12.26 1.43
N ARG A 262 -15.22 12.81 0.28
CA ARG A 262 -14.42 12.88 -0.94
C ARG A 262 -13.15 13.70 -0.75
N PHE A 263 -13.21 14.82 -0.05
CA PHE A 263 -12.02 15.64 0.23
C PHE A 263 -11.51 15.47 1.65
N LEU A 264 -12.39 15.18 2.61
CA LEU A 264 -11.98 14.93 4.00
C LEU A 264 -11.15 13.66 4.18
N GLY A 265 -11.40 12.62 3.38
CA GLY A 265 -10.63 11.38 3.45
C GLY A 265 -9.12 11.61 3.26
N PRO A 266 -8.68 12.16 2.12
CA PRO A 266 -7.28 12.48 1.88
C PRO A 266 -6.71 13.61 2.75
N GLU A 267 -7.56 14.48 3.29
CA GLU A 267 -7.14 15.64 4.09
C GLU A 267 -6.36 15.24 5.35
N ILE A 268 -6.58 14.03 5.87
CA ILE A 268 -5.89 13.55 7.07
C ILE A 268 -4.37 13.46 6.90
N PHE A 269 -3.83 13.50 5.67
CA PHE A 269 -2.38 13.64 5.48
C PHE A 269 -1.85 15.04 5.82
N PHE A 270 -2.68 16.06 5.65
CA PHE A 270 -2.35 17.46 5.91
C PHE A 270 -2.83 17.91 7.28
N HIS A 271 -3.92 17.31 7.78
CA HIS A 271 -4.46 17.52 9.12
C HIS A 271 -4.67 16.16 9.83
N PRO A 272 -3.58 15.48 10.25
CA PRO A 272 -3.62 14.20 10.94
C PRO A 272 -4.54 14.13 12.16
N GLU A 273 -4.71 15.26 12.86
CA GLU A 273 -5.51 15.41 14.07
C GLU A 273 -6.98 15.00 13.89
N PHE A 274 -7.48 14.92 12.66
CA PHE A 274 -8.84 14.48 12.38
C PHE A 274 -9.07 12.98 12.59
N ALA A 275 -8.03 12.17 12.43
CA ALA A 275 -8.12 10.72 12.51
C ALA A 275 -7.22 10.11 13.58
N ASN A 276 -6.08 10.75 13.89
CA ASN A 276 -5.11 10.23 14.84
C ASN A 276 -4.87 11.24 15.98
N PRO A 277 -5.21 10.91 17.24
CA PRO A 277 -5.01 11.80 18.37
C PRO A 277 -3.53 11.94 18.77
N ASP A 278 -2.68 10.98 18.43
CA ASP A 278 -1.29 10.91 18.86
C ASP A 278 -0.32 11.58 17.87
N PHE A 279 -0.77 11.86 16.64
CA PHE A 279 0.05 12.41 15.57
C PHE A 279 -0.66 13.59 14.92
N THR A 280 -0.01 14.76 14.91
CA THR A 280 -0.60 16.04 14.48
C THR A 280 0.22 16.75 13.40
N GLN A 281 1.37 16.18 12.99
CA GLN A 281 2.30 16.86 12.10
C GLN A 281 1.90 16.65 10.62
N PRO A 282 1.61 17.72 9.85
CA PRO A 282 1.27 17.60 8.43
C PRO A 282 2.38 16.95 7.61
N ILE A 283 2.01 16.21 6.56
CA ILE A 283 2.97 15.56 5.66
C ILE A 283 4.01 16.54 5.06
N SER A 284 3.61 17.78 4.78
CA SER A 284 4.49 18.83 4.28
C SER A 284 5.61 19.18 5.27
N GLU A 285 5.28 19.24 6.56
CA GLU A 285 6.26 19.53 7.61
C GLU A 285 7.19 18.34 7.83
N VAL A 286 6.67 17.12 7.79
CA VAL A 286 7.49 15.90 7.87
C VAL A 286 8.50 15.87 6.72
N VAL A 287 8.09 16.20 5.50
CA VAL A 287 8.98 16.27 4.33
C VAL A 287 10.05 17.33 4.52
N ASP A 288 9.68 18.53 4.96
CA ASP A 288 10.64 19.61 5.22
C ASP A 288 11.65 19.20 6.30
N GLU A 289 11.18 18.63 7.42
CA GLU A 289 12.01 18.15 8.51
C GLU A 289 13.02 17.08 8.05
N VAL A 290 12.57 16.12 7.24
CA VAL A 290 13.44 15.07 6.66
C VAL A 290 14.55 15.70 5.82
N ILE A 291 14.20 16.64 4.94
CA ILE A 291 15.19 17.28 4.07
C ILE A 291 16.14 18.17 4.87
N GLN A 292 15.65 18.89 5.89
CA GLN A 292 16.50 19.69 6.77
C GLN A 292 17.43 18.86 7.65
N ASN A 293 17.05 17.63 7.98
CA ASN A 293 17.92 16.69 8.70
C ASN A 293 19.01 16.07 7.81
N CYS A 294 18.86 16.14 6.49
CA CYS A 294 19.87 15.64 5.55
C CYS A 294 21.11 16.56 5.49
N PRO A 295 22.27 16.05 4.99
CA PRO A 295 23.46 16.87 4.73
C PRO A 295 23.16 18.09 3.82
N ILE A 296 23.82 19.23 4.10
CA ILE A 296 23.49 20.54 3.51
C ILE A 296 23.62 20.57 1.98
N ASP A 297 24.60 19.84 1.46
CA ASP A 297 24.91 19.70 0.04
C ASP A 297 23.81 18.99 -0.75
N VAL A 298 23.13 18.01 -0.15
CA VAL A 298 22.07 17.25 -0.82
C VAL A 298 20.67 17.87 -0.68
N ARG A 299 20.45 18.84 0.23
CA ARG A 299 19.10 19.40 0.48
C ARG A 299 18.45 20.03 -0.75
N ARG A 300 19.20 20.84 -1.50
CA ARG A 300 18.67 21.52 -2.69
C ARG A 300 18.22 20.52 -3.76
N PRO A 301 19.02 19.49 -4.11
CA PRO A 301 18.56 18.37 -4.94
C PRO A 301 17.30 17.68 -4.40
N LEU A 302 17.24 17.39 -3.10
CA LEU A 302 16.10 16.73 -2.46
C LEU A 302 14.79 17.53 -2.55
N TYR A 303 14.86 18.87 -2.43
CA TYR A 303 13.71 19.76 -2.64
C TYR A 303 13.30 19.90 -4.12
N LYS A 304 14.26 19.82 -5.05
CA LYS A 304 13.97 19.93 -6.49
C LYS A 304 13.32 18.68 -7.03
N VAL A 305 13.79 17.53 -6.58
CA VAL A 305 13.26 16.21 -6.92
C VAL A 305 12.39 15.75 -5.76
N THR A 306 11.44 16.60 -5.37
CA THR A 306 10.26 16.15 -4.64
C THR A 306 9.21 15.81 -5.70
N GLU A 307 9.50 14.83 -6.55
CA GLU A 307 8.40 14.19 -7.24
C GLU A 307 7.63 13.41 -6.18
N TYR A 308 6.39 13.85 -5.95
CA TYR A 308 5.41 13.14 -5.13
C TYR A 308 5.01 11.85 -5.84
N TYR A 309 5.94 10.91 -5.95
CA TYR A 309 5.57 9.53 -6.13
C TYR A 309 5.03 9.06 -4.80
N LEU A 310 3.75 9.35 -4.59
CA LEU A 310 2.95 8.51 -3.72
C LEU A 310 3.00 7.13 -4.36
N LEU A 311 3.92 6.29 -3.91
CA LEU A 311 4.06 4.91 -4.37
C LEU A 311 2.90 4.04 -3.85
N CYS A 312 1.67 4.57 -3.78
CA CYS A 312 0.53 3.80 -3.34
C CYS A 312 -0.28 3.27 -4.51
N THR A 313 -0.30 1.95 -4.64
CA THR A 313 -1.28 1.24 -5.48
C THR A 313 -2.69 1.14 -4.87
N SER A 314 -2.97 1.83 -3.76
CA SER A 314 -4.31 1.79 -3.13
C SER A 314 -4.73 3.05 -2.36
N THR A 315 -3.81 3.99 -2.13
CA THR A 315 -4.11 5.33 -1.60
C THR A 315 -4.20 6.26 -2.80
N VAL A 316 -5.37 6.23 -3.40
CA VAL A 316 -5.74 7.07 -4.55
C VAL A 316 -5.66 8.54 -4.14
N LEU A 317 -4.52 9.18 -4.36
CA LEU A 317 -4.46 10.62 -4.53
C LEU A 317 -4.69 10.92 -6.01
N THR A 318 -5.96 10.89 -6.41
CA THR A 318 -6.41 11.12 -7.79
C THR A 318 -6.30 12.59 -8.22
N LYS A 319 -5.95 12.73 -9.50
CA LYS A 319 -6.21 13.84 -10.44
C LYS A 319 -5.47 15.17 -10.27
N ASP A 320 -5.32 15.71 -9.07
CA ASP A 320 -4.70 17.05 -8.94
C ASP A 320 -3.21 17.01 -8.63
N VAL A 321 -2.68 15.91 -8.08
CA VAL A 321 -1.23 15.77 -7.79
C VAL A 321 -0.39 15.68 -9.07
N HIS A 322 -0.96 15.21 -10.19
CA HIS A 322 -0.26 15.18 -11.49
C HIS A 322 -0.38 16.46 -12.31
N SER A 323 -1.29 17.38 -11.95
CA SER A 323 -1.60 18.57 -12.76
C SER A 323 -1.38 19.90 -12.04
N THR A 324 -1.08 19.87 -10.74
CA THR A 324 -0.60 21.06 -10.04
C THR A 324 0.87 20.91 -9.71
N ASN A 325 1.68 21.74 -10.36
CA ASN A 325 2.95 22.20 -9.81
C ASN A 325 2.66 22.74 -8.40
N PHE A 326 2.74 21.91 -7.37
CA PHE A 326 2.99 22.40 -6.02
C PHE A 326 4.47 22.81 -5.99
N VAL A 327 4.77 23.92 -6.65
CA VAL A 327 5.83 24.79 -6.19
C VAL A 327 5.33 25.27 -4.84
N PHE A 328 5.90 24.76 -3.75
CA PHE A 328 5.86 25.49 -2.48
C PHE A 328 6.46 26.86 -2.76
N LYS A 329 5.60 27.85 -3.04
CA LYS A 329 5.97 29.24 -2.87
C LYS A 329 6.06 29.44 -1.37
N TYR A 330 7.27 29.30 -0.83
CA TYR A 330 7.58 29.96 0.43
C TYR A 330 7.31 31.46 0.27
N PRO A 331 6.84 32.16 1.33
CA PRO A 331 6.80 33.62 1.33
C PRO A 331 8.18 34.24 1.07
#